data_AF-A0A4U7EY49-F1
#
_entry.id   AF-A0A4U7EY49-F1
#
_cell.length_a   1.000
_cell.length_b   1.000
_cell.length_c   1.000
_cell.angle_alpha   90.00
_cell.angle_beta   90.00
_cell.angle_gamma   90.00
#
_symmetry.space_group_name_H-M   'P 1'
#
loop_
_entity.id
_entity.type
_entity.pdbx_description
1 polymer ?
#
loop_
_entity_poly.entity_id
_entity_poly.type
_entity_poly.pdbx_seq_one_letter_code
_entity_poly.pdbx_strand_id
1 'polypeptide(L)' 'SETEDGFVAVADVYDAYEQYAATGKYEVKPKTRFTQALRDHAEFERDKKWLDGQTRRCYVGIELADAGDREGSSDASA' A
#
# COMPACT_ATOMS: atom_id res chain seq x y z
N SER A 1 -0.37 2.91 14.58
CA SER A 1 -0.70 1.49 14.78
C SER A 1 0.54 0.70 14.46
N GLU A 2 1.07 -0.02 15.44
CA GLU A 2 2.35 -0.72 15.34
C GLU A 2 2.28 -1.80 14.24
N THR A 3 2.85 -1.52 13.07
CA THR A 3 3.11 -2.48 12.00
C THR A 3 4.34 -3.31 12.37
N GLU A 4 4.32 -3.98 13.53
CA GLU A 4 5.47 -4.74 14.04
C GLU A 4 5.78 -6.03 13.26
N ASP A 5 5.01 -6.32 12.21
CA ASP A 5 4.98 -7.63 11.57
C ASP A 5 5.39 -7.60 10.08
N GLY A 6 5.85 -6.46 9.55
CA GLY A 6 6.42 -6.33 8.19
C GLY A 6 5.46 -6.70 7.05
N PHE A 7 4.16 -6.76 7.34
CA PHE A 7 3.11 -7.03 6.37
C PHE A 7 1.93 -6.07 6.53
N VAL A 8 1.22 -5.85 5.44
CA VAL A 8 0.02 -5.00 5.37
C VAL A 8 -1.09 -5.71 4.63
N ALA A 9 -2.35 -5.54 5.06
CA ALA A 9 -3.46 -6.18 4.37
C ALA A 9 -3.65 -5.60 2.96
N VAL A 10 -3.96 -6.47 2.01
CA VAL A 10 -4.19 -6.06 0.61
C VAL A 10 -5.44 -5.18 0.47
N ALA A 11 -6.35 -5.20 1.45
CA ALA A 11 -7.46 -4.25 1.54
C ALA A 11 -6.92 -2.84 1.80
N ASP A 12 -6.21 -2.65 2.91
CA ASP A 12 -5.69 -1.36 3.36
C ASP A 12 -4.80 -0.67 2.30
N VAL A 13 -3.94 -1.43 1.60
CA VAL A 13 -3.12 -0.86 0.52
C VAL A 13 -3.97 -0.37 -0.66
N TYR A 14 -5.03 -1.09 -0.99
CA TYR A 14 -5.91 -0.70 -2.07
C TYR A 14 -6.79 0.49 -1.68
N ASP A 15 -7.25 0.54 -0.42
CA ASP A 15 -8.03 1.66 0.12
C ASP A 15 -7.17 2.94 0.15
N ALA A 16 -5.89 2.85 0.53
CA ALA A 16 -4.95 3.97 0.46
C ALA A 16 -4.73 4.46 -0.99
N TYR A 17 -4.64 3.53 -1.96
CA TYR A 17 -4.59 3.87 -3.38
C TYR A 17 -5.85 4.60 -3.85
N GLU A 18 -7.04 4.15 -3.45
CA GLU A 18 -8.31 4.80 -3.82
C GLU A 18 -8.40 6.22 -3.25
N GLN A 19 -7.98 6.43 -2.00
CA GLN A 19 -7.93 7.75 -1.38
C GLN A 19 -6.95 8.70 -2.08
N TYR A 20 -5.75 8.21 -2.43
CA TYR A 20 -4.78 8.97 -3.21
C TYR A 20 -5.33 9.34 -4.59
N ALA A 21 -5.92 8.35 -5.29
CA ALA A 21 -6.51 8.55 -6.60
C ALA A 21 -7.66 9.58 -6.58
N ALA A 22 -8.54 9.50 -5.57
CA ALA A 22 -9.64 10.44 -5.40
C ALA A 22 -9.14 11.88 -5.18
N THR A 23 -8.15 12.07 -4.31
CA THR A 23 -7.53 13.38 -4.04
C THR A 23 -6.89 13.97 -5.30
N GLY A 24 -6.17 13.15 -6.06
CA GLY A 24 -5.52 13.56 -7.32
C GLY A 24 -6.45 13.59 -8.53
N LYS A 25 -7.74 13.23 -8.39
CA LYS A 25 -8.70 13.07 -9.49
C LYS A 25 -8.24 12.08 -10.58
N TYR A 26 -7.50 11.05 -10.18
CA TYR A 26 -7.09 9.95 -11.05
C TYR A 26 -8.20 8.90 -11.15
N GLU A 27 -8.22 8.18 -12.27
CA GLU A 27 -9.09 7.02 -12.43
C GLU A 27 -8.63 5.86 -11.52
N VAL A 28 -9.54 5.35 -10.69
CA VAL A 28 -9.30 4.16 -9.86
C VAL A 28 -9.33 2.92 -10.73
N LYS A 29 -8.23 2.17 -10.74
CA LYS A 29 -8.10 0.90 -11.47
C LYS A 29 -8.56 -0.27 -10.59
N PRO A 30 -9.21 -1.30 -11.17
CA PRO A 30 -9.60 -2.49 -10.42
C PRO A 30 -8.42 -3.14 -9.71
N LYS A 31 -8.70 -3.73 -8.53
CA LYS A 31 -7.71 -4.34 -7.64
C LYS A 31 -6.72 -5.31 -8.29
N THR A 32 -7.16 -6.10 -9.28
CA THR A 32 -6.28 -7.01 -10.03
C THR A 32 -5.26 -6.26 -10.89
N ARG A 33 -5.68 -5.19 -11.56
CA ARG A 33 -4.82 -4.31 -12.35
C ARG A 33 -3.88 -3.51 -11.47
N PHE A 34 -4.38 -2.99 -10.35
CA PHE A 34 -3.55 -2.35 -9.34
C PHE A 34 -2.43 -3.27 -8.84
N THR A 35 -2.78 -4.50 -8.44
CA THR A 35 -1.79 -5.46 -7.92
C THR A 35 -0.72 -5.80 -8.96
N GLN A 36 -1.10 -5.94 -10.22
CA GLN A 36 -0.15 -6.19 -11.29
C GLN A 36 0.81 -5.00 -11.46
N ALA A 37 0.29 -3.78 -11.55
CA ALA A 37 1.12 -2.58 -11.68
C ALA A 37 2.03 -2.38 -10.47
N LEU A 38 1.54 -2.68 -9.25
CA LEU A 38 2.34 -2.57 -8.03
C LEU A 38 3.57 -3.50 -8.07
N ARG A 39 3.44 -4.71 -8.64
CA ARG A 39 4.57 -5.63 -8.81
C ARG A 39 5.64 -5.11 -9.77
N ASP A 40 5.26 -4.26 -10.72
CA ASP A 40 6.20 -3.66 -11.66
C ASP A 40 7.03 -2.53 -10.99
N HIS A 41 6.62 -2.08 -9.79
CA HIS A 41 7.24 -0.94 -9.08
C HIS A 41 7.82 -1.28 -7.71
N ALA A 42 7.44 -2.42 -7.11
CA ALA A 42 7.89 -2.82 -5.79
C ALA A 42 8.07 -4.33 -5.70
N GLU A 43 9.10 -4.76 -4.99
CA GLU A 43 9.31 -6.15 -4.62
C GLU A 43 8.54 -6.47 -3.34
N PHE A 44 7.66 -7.47 -3.40
CA PHE A 44 6.88 -7.91 -2.25
C PHE A 44 6.37 -9.33 -2.45
N GLU A 45 6.08 -9.99 -1.33
CA GLU A 45 5.42 -11.29 -1.32
C GLU A 45 3.93 -11.15 -1.04
N ARG A 46 3.16 -12.19 -1.40
CA ARG A 46 1.75 -12.31 -1.04
C ARG A 46 1.58 -13.49 -0.12
N ASP A 47 1.05 -13.24 1.07
CA ASP A 47 0.80 -14.29 2.06
C ASP A 47 -0.63 -14.19 2.63
N LYS A 48 -1.03 -15.21 3.38
CA LYS A 48 -2.25 -15.21 4.19
C LYS A 48 -1.85 -15.14 5.65
N LYS A 49 -2.22 -14.05 6.33
CA LYS A 49 -1.96 -13.84 7.77
C LYS A 49 -3.26 -13.86 8.55
N TRP A 50 -3.19 -14.27 9.81
CA TRP A 50 -4.34 -14.19 10.72
C TRP A 50 -4.38 -12.79 11.33
N LEU A 51 -5.42 -12.02 11.01
CA LEU A 51 -5.60 -10.63 11.45
C LEU A 51 -7.05 -10.41 11.86
N ASP A 52 -7.27 -9.69 12.96
CA ASP A 52 -8.61 -9.36 13.45
C ASP A 52 -9.55 -10.56 13.55
N GLY A 53 -9.04 -11.71 13.99
CA GLY A 53 -9.81 -12.94 14.14
C GLY A 53 -10.18 -13.65 12.83
N GLN A 54 -9.54 -13.31 11.70
CA GLN A 54 -9.77 -13.97 10.42
C GLN A 54 -8.50 -14.08 9.57
N THR A 55 -8.45 -15.06 8.66
CA THR A 55 -7.37 -15.14 7.67
C THR A 55 -7.55 -14.08 6.58
N ARG A 56 -6.62 -13.13 6.47
CA ARG A 56 -6.59 -12.08 5.43
C ARG A 56 -5.41 -12.24 4.48
N ARG A 57 -5.56 -11.75 3.25
CA ARG A 57 -4.45 -11.64 2.28
C ARG A 57 -3.64 -10.41 2.59
N CYS A 58 -2.32 -10.56 2.65
CA CYS A 58 -1.38 -9.50 2.97
C CYS A 58 -0.28 -9.40 1.91
N TYR A 59 0.31 -8.22 1.81
CA TYR A 59 1.62 -8.02 1.20
C TYR A 59 2.69 -8.03 2.30
N VAL A 60 3.80 -8.70 2.06
CA VAL A 60 4.98 -8.71 2.95
C VAL A 60 6.08 -7.90 2.26
N GLY A 61 6.70 -6.98 3.00
CA GLY A 61 7.68 -6.03 2.45
C GLY A 61 7.08 -4.74 1.86
N ILE A 62 5.79 -4.49 2.10
CA ILE A 62 5.15 -3.20 1.81
C ILE A 62 4.71 -2.57 3.13
N GLU A 63 4.96 -1.28 3.27
CA GLU A 63 4.52 -0.47 4.40
C GLU A 63 3.66 0.69 3.87
N LEU A 64 2.63 1.05 4.63
CA LEU A 64 1.85 2.27 4.37
C LEU A 64 2.36 3.35 5.31
N ALA A 65 2.85 4.45 4.73
CA ALA A 65 3.20 5.64 5.48
C ALA A 65 1.95 6.51 5.72
N ASP A 66 1.88 7.16 6.88
CA ASP A 66 0.85 8.15 7.14
C ASP A 66 0.99 9.33 6.16
N ALA A 67 -0.13 9.87 5.70
CA ALA A 67 -0.15 10.95 4.71
C ALA A 67 0.58 12.23 5.18
N GLY A 68 0.86 12.36 6.48
CA GLY A 68 1.62 13.46 7.09
C GLY A 68 3.13 13.25 7.15
N ASP A 69 3.63 12.02 6.96
CA ASP A 69 5.07 11.71 7.06
C ASP A 69 5.83 11.95 5.75
N ARG A 70 5.14 12.42 4.71
CA ARG A 70 5.71 12.69 3.38
C ARG A 70 5.99 14.17 3.15
N GLU A 71 6.48 14.89 4.16
CA GLU A 71 7.22 16.14 3.98
C GLU A 71 8.71 15.84 4.09
N GLY A 72 9.38 15.69 2.95
CA GLY A 72 10.85 15.62 2.89
C GLY A 72 11.39 14.45 2.08
N SER A 73 11.36 14.56 0.76
CA SER A 73 12.52 14.24 -0.10
C SER A 73 12.14 14.55 -1.55
N SER A 74 11.97 15.83 -1.82
CA SER A 74 12.20 16.36 -3.16
C SER A 74 13.21 17.49 -3.00
N ASP A 75 14.41 17.15 -2.54
CA ASP A 75 15.55 18.03 -2.75
C ASP A 75 16.00 17.86 -4.20
N ALA A 76 15.35 18.64 -5.05
CA ALA A 76 15.84 18.91 -6.38
C ALA A 76 16.90 20.01 -6.28
N SER A 77 18.16 19.59 -6.45
CA SER A 77 19.30 20.36 -6.96
C SER A 77 19.83 21.53 -6.12
N ALA A 78 21.12 21.42 -5.80
CA ALA A 78 22.09 22.52 -5.95
C ALA A 78 23.34 21.99 -6.68
#